data_AF-A0A945CRP0-F1
#
_entry.id   AF-A0A945CRP0-F1
#
_cell.length_a   1.000
_cell.length_b   1.000
_cell.length_c   1.000
_cell.angle_alpha   90.00
_cell.angle_beta   90.00
_cell.angle_gamma   90.00
#
_symmetry.space_group_name_H-M   'P 1'
#
loop_
_entity.id
_entity.type
_entity.pdbx_description
1 polymer ?
#
loop_
_entity_poly.entity_id
_entity_poly.type
_entity_poly.pdbx_seq_one_letter_code
_entity_poly.pdbx_strand_id
1 'polypeptide(L)'
;MCLPARHQILSGNSGINRTTGKLRWPFETVTFAQLFGSGVGQGQGQLLMPLSFAVGADGRLFVLDAGNGRVQVFDAEGEYLTEWGQRGSEAGSFDFGAGLGPEDFSGSIVVDGEGYIYVVDAENGRIKKFAR
;
A
#
# COMPACT_ATOMS: atom_id res chain seq x y z
N MET A 1 -0.05 -23.04 -40.68
CA MET A 1 -0.74 -23.97 -39.78
C MET A 1 -0.33 -23.62 -38.36
N CYS A 2 -1.20 -22.98 -37.56
CA CYS A 2 -0.98 -22.80 -36.12
C CYS A 2 -2.32 -22.52 -35.42
N LEU A 3 -2.62 -23.33 -34.42
CA LEU A 3 -3.60 -23.16 -33.35
C LEU A 3 -2.97 -23.84 -32.11
N PRO A 4 -3.35 -23.53 -30.85
CA PRO A 4 -4.01 -22.31 -30.32
C PRO A 4 -3.46 -21.84 -28.93
N ALA A 5 -4.07 -20.74 -28.43
CA ALA A 5 -4.37 -20.44 -27.01
C ALA A 5 -3.21 -20.00 -26.09
N ARG A 6 -3.40 -19.12 -25.09
CA ARG A 6 -4.50 -18.29 -24.57
C ARG A 6 -3.82 -17.42 -23.49
N HIS A 7 -4.15 -16.15 -23.39
CA HIS A 7 -4.37 -15.47 -22.11
C HIS A 7 -5.38 -14.35 -22.40
N GLN A 8 -6.65 -14.64 -22.13
CA GLN A 8 -7.73 -13.65 -22.17
C GLN A 8 -7.91 -13.11 -20.75
N ILE A 9 -8.02 -11.79 -20.59
CA ILE A 9 -8.94 -11.20 -19.62
C ILE A 9 -9.63 -10.00 -20.29
N LEU A 10 -10.94 -10.15 -20.46
CA LEU A 10 -11.97 -9.11 -20.64
C LEU A 10 -12.38 -8.66 -19.22
N SER A 11 -12.78 -7.42 -18.91
CA SER A 11 -14.05 -6.86 -19.40
C SER A 11 -14.21 -5.39 -19.03
N GLY A 12 -14.67 -4.62 -20.02
CA GLY A 12 -14.91 -3.18 -20.05
C GLY A 12 -14.54 -2.71 -21.45
N ASN A 13 -15.16 -1.68 -22.03
CA ASN A 13 -14.87 -1.20 -23.41
C ASN A 13 -13.41 -0.69 -23.64
N SER A 14 -12.51 -1.01 -22.73
CA SER A 14 -11.08 -0.76 -22.74
C SER A 14 -10.41 -1.74 -23.70
N GLY A 15 -9.80 -1.21 -24.77
CA GLY A 15 -9.10 -2.02 -25.75
C GLY A 15 -8.31 -1.19 -26.76
N ILE A 16 -7.32 -1.83 -27.39
CA ILE A 16 -6.62 -1.28 -28.56
C ILE A 16 -7.55 -1.42 -29.76
N ASN A 17 -7.84 -0.31 -30.44
CA ASN A 17 -8.51 -0.34 -31.73
C ASN A 17 -7.61 -1.07 -32.73
N ARG A 18 -7.97 -2.30 -33.11
CA ARG A 18 -7.13 -3.18 -33.95
C ARG A 18 -6.94 -2.68 -35.40
N THR A 19 -7.74 -1.70 -35.84
CA THR A 19 -7.67 -1.12 -37.18
C THR A 19 -6.79 0.13 -37.22
N THR A 20 -6.76 0.91 -36.13
CA THR A 20 -6.02 2.18 -36.07
C THR A 20 -4.80 2.14 -35.15
N GLY A 21 -4.62 1.07 -34.37
CA GLY A 21 -3.55 0.93 -33.38
C GLY A 21 -3.71 1.84 -32.15
N LYS A 22 -4.76 2.66 -32.07
CA LYS A 22 -4.96 3.61 -30.99
C LYS A 22 -5.57 2.93 -29.77
N LEU A 23 -4.95 3.15 -28.62
CA LEU A 23 -5.46 2.77 -27.30
C LEU A 23 -6.64 3.66 -26.94
N ARG A 24 -7.80 3.08 -26.63
CA ARG A 24 -9.00 3.82 -26.22
C ARG A 24 -9.26 3.58 -24.74
N TRP A 25 -9.05 4.61 -23.93
CA TRP A 25 -9.45 4.66 -22.52
C TRP A 25 -10.78 5.43 -22.43
N PRO A 26 -11.81 4.94 -21.73
CA PRO A 26 -12.98 5.77 -21.44
C PRO A 26 -12.58 6.78 -20.37
N PHE A 27 -12.66 8.07 -20.68
CA PHE A 27 -12.51 9.12 -19.69
C PHE A 27 -13.78 9.16 -18.85
N GLU A 28 -13.86 8.32 -17.81
CA GLU A 28 -14.62 8.70 -16.64
C GLU A 28 -13.81 9.79 -15.93
N THR A 29 -14.45 10.92 -15.65
CA THR A 29 -13.79 12.02 -14.94
C THR A 29 -13.33 11.50 -13.58
N VAL A 30 -12.02 11.44 -13.37
CA VAL A 30 -11.45 11.15 -12.05
C VAL A 30 -11.65 12.39 -11.18
N THR A 31 -12.50 12.28 -10.17
CA THR A 31 -12.65 13.32 -9.15
C THR A 31 -11.81 12.97 -7.93
N PHE A 32 -11.08 13.95 -7.42
CA PHE A 32 -10.46 13.82 -6.10
C PHE A 32 -11.56 13.59 -5.06
N ALA A 33 -11.46 12.48 -4.32
CA ALA A 33 -12.42 12.13 -3.28
C ALA A 33 -12.05 12.78 -1.94
N GLN A 34 -10.86 12.45 -1.43
CA GLN A 34 -10.44 12.84 -0.08
C GLN A 34 -8.91 12.78 0.08
N LEU A 35 -8.40 13.60 0.99
CA LEU A 35 -7.05 13.54 1.53
C LEU A 35 -7.15 13.14 3.00
N PHE A 36 -6.35 12.18 3.42
CA PHE A 36 -6.15 11.81 4.82
C PHE A 36 -4.66 11.69 5.11
N GLY A 37 -4.30 11.71 6.39
CA GLY A 37 -2.94 12.05 6.83
C GLY A 37 -2.83 13.56 7.07
N SER A 38 -2.87 13.95 8.34
CA SER A 38 -2.91 15.33 8.84
C SER A 38 -1.58 16.11 8.69
N GLY A 39 -0.65 15.60 7.89
CA GLY A 39 0.65 16.21 7.61
C GLY A 39 1.84 15.41 8.14
N VAL A 40 3.02 16.01 7.98
CA VAL A 40 4.29 15.40 8.39
C VAL A 40 4.42 15.41 9.90
N GLY A 41 4.66 14.25 10.51
CA GLY A 41 4.89 14.18 11.95
C GLY A 41 4.84 12.78 12.54
N GLN A 42 4.78 12.74 13.87
CA GLN A 42 4.83 11.52 14.71
C GLN A 42 3.51 11.28 15.45
N GLY A 43 2.58 12.24 15.40
CA GLY A 43 1.29 12.14 16.08
C GLY A 43 0.32 11.16 15.40
N GLN A 44 -0.82 10.94 16.05
CA GLN A 44 -1.92 10.16 15.49
C GLN A 44 -2.41 10.80 14.20
N GLY A 45 -2.49 10.02 13.13
CA GLY A 45 -2.88 10.49 11.80
C GLY A 45 -1.86 11.43 11.14
N GLN A 46 -0.68 11.66 11.72
CA GLN A 46 0.45 12.30 11.03
C GLN A 46 1.39 11.22 10.50
N LEU A 47 1.93 11.41 9.30
CA LEU A 47 2.77 10.41 8.64
C LEU A 47 4.16 11.00 8.36
N LEU A 48 5.22 10.23 8.54
CA LEU A 48 6.57 10.60 8.16
C LEU A 48 7.10 9.59 7.14
N MET A 49 7.28 10.05 5.90
CA MET A 49 7.75 9.20 4.79
C MET A 49 6.88 7.94 4.62
N PRO A 50 5.55 8.07 4.41
CA PRO A 50 4.69 6.91 4.16
C PRO A 50 5.14 6.23 2.86
N LEU A 51 5.41 4.93 2.93
CA LEU A 51 6.07 4.19 1.83
C LEU A 51 5.11 3.29 1.03
N SER A 52 4.16 2.66 1.72
CA SER A 52 3.24 1.68 1.14
C SER A 52 1.93 1.69 1.91
N PHE A 53 0.85 1.22 1.29
CA PHE A 53 -0.40 0.97 1.99
C PHE A 53 -1.08 -0.31 1.48
N ALA A 54 -2.01 -0.83 2.27
CA ALA A 54 -2.88 -1.93 1.90
C ALA A 54 -4.31 -1.69 2.39
N VAL A 55 -5.29 -2.29 1.73
CA VAL A 55 -6.71 -2.17 2.08
C VAL A 55 -7.22 -3.54 2.50
N GLY A 56 -7.78 -3.65 3.69
CA GLY A 56 -8.46 -4.84 4.16
C GLY A 56 -9.84 -4.99 3.52
N ALA A 57 -10.39 -6.21 3.50
CA ALA A 57 -11.74 -6.48 3.00
C ALA A 57 -12.84 -5.76 3.80
N ASP A 58 -12.54 -5.27 5.00
CA ASP A 58 -13.42 -4.47 5.85
C ASP A 58 -13.28 -2.95 5.63
N GLY A 59 -12.52 -2.54 4.62
CA GLY A 59 -12.32 -1.13 4.26
C GLY A 59 -11.24 -0.42 5.08
N ARG A 60 -10.61 -1.08 6.07
CA ARG A 60 -9.51 -0.47 6.81
C ARG A 60 -8.27 -0.30 5.93
N LEU A 61 -7.63 0.85 6.08
CA LEU A 61 -6.42 1.25 5.36
C LEU A 61 -5.23 1.09 6.29
N PHE A 62 -4.25 0.28 5.89
CA PHE A 62 -3.02 0.07 6.64
C PHE A 62 -1.89 0.79 5.93
N VAL A 63 -1.33 1.83 6.56
CA VAL A 63 -0.28 2.68 5.99
C VAL A 63 1.04 2.38 6.68
N LEU A 64 2.05 2.03 5.88
CA LEU A 64 3.42 1.85 6.32
C LEU A 64 4.07 3.23 6.52
N ASP A 65 4.15 3.66 7.77
CA ASP A 65 4.67 4.96 8.19
C ASP A 65 6.18 4.83 8.46
N ALA A 66 6.95 4.80 7.38
CA ALA A 66 8.30 4.25 7.38
C ALA A 66 9.30 5.07 8.20
N GLY A 67 9.20 6.40 8.15
CA GLY A 67 10.03 7.30 8.94
C GLY A 67 9.82 7.16 10.45
N ASN A 68 8.65 6.68 10.86
CA ASN A 68 8.28 6.43 12.26
C ASN A 68 8.52 4.97 12.66
N GLY A 69 8.80 4.09 11.70
CA GLY A 69 8.98 2.65 11.94
C GLY A 69 7.71 1.99 12.47
N ARG A 70 6.53 2.42 12.00
CA ARG A 70 5.23 1.91 12.46
C ARG A 70 4.26 1.66 11.30
N VAL A 71 3.15 1.00 11.61
CA VAL A 71 1.97 0.92 10.74
C VAL A 71 0.84 1.70 11.40
N GLN A 72 0.21 2.62 10.67
CA GLN A 72 -1.01 3.29 11.10
C GLN A 72 -2.22 2.70 10.37
N VAL A 73 -3.34 2.60 11.07
CA VAL A 73 -4.62 2.10 10.55
C VAL A 73 -5.61 3.23 10.50
N PHE A 74 -6.26 3.38 9.36
CA PHE A 74 -7.38 4.30 9.16
C PHE A 74 -8.64 3.51 8.80
N ASP A 75 -9.81 4.07 9.05
CA ASP A 75 -11.06 3.55 8.48
C ASP A 75 -11.22 3.93 7.01
N ALA A 76 -12.35 3.56 6.41
CA ALA A 76 -12.65 3.83 5.01
C ALA A 76 -12.85 5.32 4.74
N GLU A 77 -13.17 6.09 5.78
CA GLU A 77 -13.35 7.53 5.78
C GLU A 77 -12.04 8.28 6.07
N GLY A 78 -10.92 7.57 6.25
CA GLY A 78 -9.59 8.17 6.46
C GLY A 78 -9.34 8.67 7.88
N GLU A 79 -10.17 8.32 8.85
CA GLU A 79 -9.96 8.65 10.25
C GLU A 79 -8.99 7.67 10.90
N TYR A 80 -8.09 8.18 11.74
CA TYR A 80 -7.14 7.35 12.46
C TYR A 80 -7.86 6.43 13.45
N LEU A 81 -7.54 5.13 13.39
CA LEU A 81 -8.08 4.13 14.31
C LEU A 81 -7.04 3.70 15.35
N THR A 82 -5.87 3.27 14.89
CA THR A 82 -4.83 2.70 15.75
C THR A 82 -3.49 2.63 15.03
N GLU A 83 -2.45 2.22 15.76
CA GLU A 83 -1.12 2.00 15.21
C GLU A 83 -0.39 0.91 15.99
N TRP A 84 0.60 0.31 15.35
CA TRP A 84 1.55 -0.55 16.03
C TRP A 84 2.94 -0.44 15.41
N GLY A 85 3.93 -0.79 16.21
CA GLY A 85 5.32 -0.69 15.82
C GLY A 85 5.97 0.60 16.30
N GLN A 86 7.28 0.58 16.22
CA GLN A 86 8.18 1.70 16.49
C GLN A 86 9.49 1.37 15.78
N ARG A 87 10.32 2.38 15.53
CA ARG A 87 11.62 2.14 14.91
C ARG A 87 12.49 1.17 15.74
N GLY A 88 13.10 0.19 15.08
CA GLY A 88 14.06 -0.73 15.69
C GLY A 88 14.02 -2.15 15.11
N SER A 89 14.83 -3.04 15.69
CA SER A 89 15.04 -4.42 15.21
C SER A 89 14.31 -5.49 16.03
N GLU A 90 13.66 -5.11 17.13
CA GLU A 90 12.95 -6.03 18.02
C GLU A 90 11.68 -6.63 17.37
N ALA A 91 11.11 -7.66 18.02
CA ALA A 91 9.94 -8.37 17.50
C ALA A 91 8.73 -7.46 17.24
N GLY A 92 8.54 -6.44 18.06
CA GLY A 92 7.47 -5.43 17.91
C GLY A 92 7.85 -4.22 17.07
N SER A 93 9.10 -4.09 16.61
CA SER A 93 9.63 -2.89 15.95
C SER A 93 9.86 -3.09 14.46
N PHE A 94 10.02 -2.01 13.70
CA PHE A 94 10.37 -2.07 12.28
C PHE A 94 11.56 -1.19 11.97
N ASP A 95 12.36 -1.57 10.99
CA ASP A 95 13.36 -0.70 10.39
C ASP A 95 13.19 -0.72 8.88
N PHE A 96 12.92 0.46 8.35
CA PHE A 96 12.67 0.68 6.93
C PHE A 96 13.71 1.60 6.32
N GLY A 97 14.84 1.89 6.97
CA GLY A 97 15.95 2.60 6.32
C GLY A 97 16.05 4.08 6.67
N ALA A 98 15.56 4.52 7.83
CA ALA A 98 15.57 5.92 8.23
C ALA A 98 16.98 6.48 8.62
N GLY A 99 18.07 5.96 8.05
CA GLY A 99 19.45 6.24 8.46
C GLY A 99 20.38 6.79 7.38
N LEU A 100 20.08 6.62 6.09
CA LEU A 100 21.02 6.95 5.01
C LEU A 100 20.50 8.02 4.02
N GLY A 101 19.18 8.26 3.97
CA GLY A 101 18.56 9.31 3.17
C GLY A 101 17.08 9.02 2.92
N PRO A 102 16.27 9.98 2.42
CA PRO A 102 14.89 9.72 2.03
C PRO A 102 14.77 8.74 0.84
N GLU A 103 15.85 8.53 0.11
CA GLU A 103 15.98 7.54 -0.97
C GLU A 103 16.10 6.07 -0.49
N ASP A 104 16.45 5.83 0.77
CA ASP A 104 16.79 4.49 1.25
C ASP A 104 15.64 3.79 2.01
N PHE A 105 14.42 4.31 1.89
CA PHE A 105 13.27 3.67 2.52
C PHE A 105 12.85 2.40 1.78
N SER A 106 12.90 1.27 2.49
CA SER A 106 12.60 -0.04 1.92
C SER A 106 11.57 -0.78 2.79
N GLY A 107 10.52 -1.28 2.15
CA GLY A 107 9.41 -1.94 2.84
C GLY A 107 8.13 -1.97 2.02
N SER A 108 7.22 -2.84 2.41
CA SER A 108 5.91 -2.97 1.77
C SER A 108 4.93 -3.59 2.76
N ILE A 109 3.64 -3.37 2.53
CA ILE A 109 2.55 -3.95 3.31
C ILE A 109 1.51 -4.55 2.36
N VAL A 110 1.03 -5.75 2.68
CA VAL A 110 -0.07 -6.41 1.97
C VAL A 110 -1.01 -7.07 2.98
N VAL A 111 -2.28 -7.21 2.58
CA VAL A 111 -3.31 -7.92 3.35
C VAL A 111 -3.84 -9.07 2.50
N ASP A 112 -3.94 -10.27 3.07
CA ASP A 112 -4.52 -11.42 2.37
C ASP A 112 -6.05 -11.51 2.54
N GLY A 113 -6.68 -12.48 1.85
CA GLY A 113 -8.13 -12.68 1.89
C GLY A 113 -8.68 -13.14 3.24
N GLU A 114 -7.83 -13.62 4.14
CA GLU A 114 -8.20 -14.00 5.51
C GLU A 114 -8.03 -12.82 6.49
N GLY A 115 -7.46 -11.70 6.02
CA GLY A 115 -7.23 -10.50 6.80
C GLY A 115 -5.90 -10.49 7.55
N TYR A 116 -4.98 -11.41 7.25
CA TYR A 116 -3.62 -11.31 7.79
C TYR A 116 -2.85 -10.20 7.08
N ILE A 117 -2.05 -9.48 7.86
CA ILE A 117 -1.23 -8.37 7.39
C ILE A 117 0.21 -8.85 7.31
N TYR A 118 0.87 -8.64 6.17
CA TYR A 118 2.27 -8.96 5.95
C TYR A 118 3.05 -7.67 5.74
N VAL A 119 4.08 -7.46 6.54
CA VAL A 119 4.94 -6.28 6.46
C VAL A 119 6.36 -6.74 6.13
N VAL A 120 6.91 -6.21 5.05
CA VAL A 120 8.32 -6.40 4.68
C VAL A 120 9.15 -5.40 5.48
N ASP A 121 9.81 -5.91 6.52
CA ASP A 121 10.72 -5.19 7.41
C ASP A 121 12.14 -5.36 6.87
N ALA A 122 12.40 -4.68 5.74
CA ALA A 122 13.45 -5.08 4.82
C ALA A 122 14.86 -4.83 5.37
N GLU A 123 15.07 -3.76 6.16
CA GLU A 123 16.38 -3.51 6.79
C GLU A 123 16.70 -4.50 7.90
N ASN A 124 15.67 -5.08 8.51
CA ASN A 124 15.84 -6.21 9.42
C ASN A 124 15.85 -7.57 8.69
N GLY A 125 15.82 -7.58 7.35
CA GLY A 125 15.91 -8.79 6.53
C GLY A 125 14.77 -9.79 6.74
N ARG A 126 13.56 -9.32 7.08
CA ARG A 126 12.46 -10.20 7.47
C ARG A 126 11.10 -9.75 6.96
N ILE A 127 10.15 -10.69 6.94
CA ILE A 127 8.73 -10.43 6.70
C ILE A 127 7.98 -10.82 7.98
N LYS A 128 7.13 -9.92 8.47
CA LYS A 128 6.29 -10.15 9.65
C LYS A 128 4.84 -10.35 9.25
N LYS A 129 4.19 -11.40 9.77
CA LYS A 129 2.77 -11.69 9.61
C LYS A 129 2.03 -11.33 10.90
N PHE A 130 0.95 -10.57 10.79
CA PHE A 130 0.11 -10.15 11.91
C PHE A 130 -1.32 -10.65 11.72
N ALA A 131 -1.91 -11.14 12.81
CA ALA A 131 -3.34 -11.43 12.88
C ALA A 131 -4.10 -10.17 13.31
N ARG A 132 -5.38 -10.12 12.94
CA ARG A 132 -6.32 -9.07 13.37
C ARG A 132 -6.61 -9.16 14.86
#